data_AF-A0A0E9X8I6-F1
#
_entry.id   AF-A0A0E9X8I6-F1
#
_cell.length_a   1.000
_cell.length_b   1.000
_cell.length_c   1.000
_cell.angle_alpha   90.00
_cell.angle_beta   90.00
_cell.angle_gamma   90.00
#
_symmetry.space_group_name_H-M   'P 1'
#
loop_
_entity.id
_entity.type
_entity.pdbx_description
1 polymer ?
#
loop_
_entity_poly.entity_id
_entity_poly.type
_entity_poly.pdbx_seq_one_letter_code
_entity_poly.pdbx_strand_id
1 'polypeptide(L)' 'MPSQCQLVADCMDNNTNVAYGVSFERVCIVQKKTIAYLGGKGPFFYNLNDVRQWLEQNFGKRQSRGMEKKNRCLDCP' A
#
# COMPACT_ATOMS: atom_id res chain seq x y z
N MET A 1 -11.51 -12.89 -2.70
CA MET A 1 -10.85 -11.67 -2.19
C MET A 1 -9.51 -12.08 -1.60
N PRO A 2 -8.40 -11.39 -1.90
CA PRO A 2 -7.15 -11.62 -1.16
C PRO A 2 -7.42 -11.42 0.33
N SER A 3 -6.74 -12.17 1.19
CA SER A 3 -7.01 -12.26 2.64
C SER A 3 -7.40 -10.91 3.28
N GLN A 4 -8.70 -10.72 3.49
CA GLN A 4 -9.37 -9.76 4.39
C GLN A 4 -8.58 -8.49 4.76
N CYS A 5 -8.67 -7.46 3.91
CA CYS A 5 -8.26 -6.11 4.29
C CYS A 5 -9.00 -5.69 5.57
N GLN A 6 -8.26 -5.33 6.62
CA GLN A 6 -8.85 -4.89 7.88
C GLN A 6 -9.41 -3.48 7.70
N LEU A 7 -10.71 -3.33 7.99
CA LEU A 7 -11.37 -2.03 8.10
C LEU A 7 -11.59 -1.74 9.58
N VAL A 8 -11.07 -0.62 10.04
CA VAL A 8 -11.17 -0.17 11.43
C VAL A 8 -11.68 1.27 11.47
N ALA A 9 -12.41 1.62 12.52
CA ALA A 9 -12.79 2.99 12.82
C ALA A 9 -11.80 3.60 13.82
N ASP A 10 -11.50 4.89 13.66
CA ASP A 10 -10.75 5.63 14.67
C ASP A 10 -11.60 5.84 15.93
N CYS A 11 -10.96 6.18 17.05
CA CYS A 11 -11.65 6.65 18.23
C CYS A 11 -12.33 8.00 17.96
N MET A 12 -13.39 8.31 18.72
CA MET A 12 -14.16 9.55 18.54
C MET A 12 -13.36 10.83 18.85
N ASP A 13 -12.23 10.71 19.56
CA ASP A 13 -11.25 11.76 19.78
C ASP A 13 -10.31 12.00 18.58
N ASN A 14 -10.48 11.22 17.49
CA ASN A 14 -9.79 11.39 16.22
C ASN A 14 -8.27 11.20 16.34
N ASN A 15 -7.82 10.38 17.31
CA ASN A 15 -6.41 10.20 17.66
C ASN A 15 -5.55 9.72 16.48
N THR A 16 -6.03 8.76 15.69
CA THR A 16 -5.27 8.24 14.54
C THR A 16 -5.14 9.31 13.46
N ASN A 17 -6.23 10.03 13.18
CA ASN A 17 -6.22 11.12 12.21
C ASN A 17 -5.26 12.25 12.62
N VAL A 18 -5.22 12.62 13.91
CA VAL A 18 -4.25 13.59 14.43
C VAL A 18 -2.82 13.06 14.30
N ALA A 19 -2.55 11.83 14.74
CA ALA A 19 -1.21 11.24 14.74
C ALA A 19 -0.60 11.12 13.32
N TYR A 20 -1.42 10.84 12.32
CA TYR A 20 -0.98 10.70 10.93
C TYR A 20 -1.19 11.98 10.10
N GLY A 21 -1.65 13.08 10.70
CA GLY A 21 -1.90 14.34 10.02
C GLY A 21 -2.88 14.20 8.86
N VAL A 22 -4.01 13.54 9.14
CA VAL A 22 -5.07 13.20 8.18
C VAL A 22 -6.30 14.05 8.48
N SER A 23 -6.54 15.07 7.67
CA SER A 23 -7.78 15.85 7.69
C SER A 23 -8.83 15.33 6.69
N PHE A 24 -8.40 14.49 5.75
CA PHE A 24 -9.20 13.91 4.67
C PHE A 24 -8.76 12.46 4.42
N GLU A 25 -8.21 12.16 3.24
CA GLU A 25 -7.62 10.86 2.92
C GLU A 25 -6.08 10.92 2.90
N ARG A 26 -5.44 9.82 3.32
CA ARG A 26 -3.99 9.69 3.26
C ARG A 26 -3.60 8.23 3.15
N VAL A 27 -2.66 7.93 2.25
CA VAL A 27 -2.04 6.61 2.15
C VAL A 27 -0.67 6.66 2.80
N CYS A 28 -0.40 5.69 3.67
CA CYS A 28 0.92 5.47 4.24
C CYS A 28 1.30 3.99 4.10
N ILE A 29 2.60 3.72 4.05
CA ILE A 29 3.12 2.35 4.14
C ILE A 29 3.96 2.28 5.41
N VAL A 30 3.57 1.38 6.31
CA VAL A 30 4.28 1.15 7.57
C VAL A 30 5.10 -0.12 7.44
N GLN A 31 6.41 -0.02 7.68
CA GLN A 31 7.32 -1.16 7.69
C GLN A 31 8.14 -1.11 8.98
N LYS A 32 8.22 -2.24 9.70
CA LYS A 32 8.97 -2.36 10.96
C LYS A 32 8.65 -1.24 11.97
N LYS A 33 7.36 -0.88 12.09
CA LYS A 33 6.84 0.20 12.96
C LYS A 33 7.34 1.61 12.58
N THR A 34 7.84 1.79 11.36
CA THR A 34 8.25 3.10 10.82
C THR A 34 7.44 3.44 9.58
N ILE A 35 7.19 4.73 9.34
CA ILE A 35 6.54 5.21 8.13
C ILE A 35 7.57 5.18 7.00
N ALA A 36 7.42 4.24 6.07
CA ALA A 36 8.34 4.03 4.95
C ALA A 36 7.90 4.78 3.68
N TYR A 37 6.61 5.11 3.60
CA TYR A 37 6.02 6.01 2.61
C TYR A 37 4.89 6.79 3.27
N LEU A 38 4.82 8.09 2.97
CA LEU A 38 3.77 8.97 3.44
C LEU A 38 3.27 9.82 2.28
N GLY A 39 1.99 9.68 1.95
CA GLY A 39 1.34 10.52 0.94
C GLY A 39 1.41 12.01 1.29
N GLY A 40 1.23 12.85 0.26
CA GLY A 40 1.31 14.30 0.36
C GLY A 40 0.26 14.89 1.30
N LYS A 41 0.48 16.13 1.73
CA LYS A 41 -0.45 16.85 2.62
C LYS A 41 -1.57 17.49 1.80
N GLY A 42 -2.81 17.33 2.25
CA GLY A 42 -3.99 17.99 1.69
C GLY A 42 -5.06 16.98 1.25
N PRO A 43 -6.22 17.47 0.80
CA PRO A 43 -7.39 16.61 0.62
C PRO A 43 -7.24 15.52 -0.44
N PHE A 44 -6.35 15.69 -1.43
CA PHE A 44 -6.30 14.81 -2.62
C PHE A 44 -4.88 14.42 -3.05
N PHE A 45 -3.92 14.40 -2.13
CA PHE A 45 -2.50 14.17 -2.46
C PHE A 45 -2.03 12.73 -2.23
N TYR A 46 -2.95 11.76 -2.28
CA TYR A 46 -2.58 10.37 -2.41
C TYR A 46 -2.39 10.03 -3.89
N ASN A 47 -1.32 9.32 -4.21
CA ASN A 47 -1.02 8.88 -5.55
C ASN A 47 -0.78 7.37 -5.55
N LEU A 48 -1.70 6.62 -6.14
CA LEU A 48 -1.61 5.16 -6.20
C LEU A 48 -0.46 4.69 -7.11
N ASN A 49 -0.03 5.50 -8.09
CA ASN A 49 1.14 5.18 -8.91
C ASN A 49 2.42 5.24 -8.08
N ASP A 50 2.55 6.23 -7.20
CA ASP A 50 3.72 6.36 -6.31
C ASP A 50 3.77 5.21 -5.30
N VAL A 51 2.62 4.84 -4.72
CA VAL A 51 2.48 3.68 -3.83
C VAL A 51 2.87 2.40 -4.54
N ARG A 52 2.36 2.19 -5.76
CA ARG A 52 2.68 1.03 -6.59
C ARG A 52 4.17 0.97 -6.90
N GLN A 53 4.75 2.07 -7.37
CA GLN A 53 6.17 2.16 -7.68
C GLN A 53 7.02 1.86 -6.45
N TRP A 54 6.65 2.40 -5.28
CA TRP A 54 7.31 2.10 -4.03
C TRP A 54 7.24 0.61 -3.69
N LEU A 55 6.07 -0.02 -3.81
CA LEU A 55 5.91 -1.46 -3.56
C LEU A 55 6.72 -2.32 -4.53
N GLU A 56 6.73 -1.99 -5.82
CA GLU A 56 7.48 -2.71 -6.85
C GLU A 56 9.00 -2.58 -6.63
N GLN A 57 9.50 -1.40 -6.26
CA GLN A 57 10.91 -1.20 -5.94
C GLN A 57 11.36 -2.01 -4.70
N ASN A 58 10.51 -2.05 -3.67
CA ASN A 58 10.85 -2.70 -2.39
C ASN A 58 10.60 -4.22 -2.38
N PHE A 59 9.63 -4.71 -3.16
CA PHE A 59 9.19 -6.11 -3.12
C PHE A 59 9.13 -6.80 -4.49
N GLY A 60 9.15 -6.08 -5.61
CA GLY A 60 9.00 -6.63 -6.96
C GLY A 60 10.14 -7.55 -7.40
N LYS A 61 11.33 -7.43 -6.78
CA LYS A 61 12.48 -8.31 -7.06
C LYS A 61 12.51 -9.62 -6.27
N ARG A 62 11.52 -9.87 -5.39
CA ARG A 62 11.49 -11.13 -4.61
C ARG A 62 11.12 -12.36 -5.46
N GLN A 63 10.76 -12.20 -6.73
CA GLN A 63 10.40 -13.31 -7.63
C GLN A 63 11.48 -13.70 -8.66
N SER A 64 12.70 -13.13 -8.64
CA SER A 64 13.73 -13.45 -9.64
C SER A 64 14.80 -14.46 -9.19
N ARG A 65 14.63 -15.15 -8.06
CA ARG A 65 15.47 -16.31 -7.68
C ARG A 65 14.81 -17.68 -7.86
N GLY A 66 13.72 -17.78 -8.63
CA GLY A 66 13.06 -19.07 -8.85
C GLY A 66 12.05 -19.16 -10.00
N MET A 67 12.08 -18.27 -11.00
CA MET A 67 11.22 -18.41 -12.18
C MET A 67 11.99 -19.13 -13.29
N GLU A 68 12.09 -20.45 -13.17
CA GLU A 68 12.20 -21.31 -14.35
C GLU A 68 10.94 -21.08 -15.22
N LYS A 69 11.17 -20.86 -16.51
CA LYS A 69 10.14 -20.51 -17.50
C LYS A 69 8.99 -21.51 -17.44
N LYS A 70 7.81 -21.10 -16.99
CA LYS A 70 6.55 -21.75 -17.34
C LYS A 70 5.67 -20.77 -18.08
N ASN A 71 5.84 -20.80 -19.40
CA ASN A 71 4.76 -20.50 -20.34
C ASN A 71 3.55 -21.40 -20.02
N ARG A 72 2.36 -20.97 -20.45
CA ARG A 72 1.00 -21.48 -20.20
C ARG A 72 0.35 -20.71 -19.03
N CYS A 73 -0.64 -19.86 -19.27
CA CYS A 73 -1.81 -20.10 -20.10
C CYS A 73 -2.12 -18.90 -21.00
N LEU A 74 -2.04 -19.12 -22.31
CA LEU A 74 -3.07 -18.61 -23.20
C LEU A 74 -4.32 -19.45 -22.93
N ASP A 75 -5.48 -18.85 -23.15
CA ASP A 75 -6.81 -19.46 -23.16
C ASP A 75 -7.50 -19.55 -21.78
N CYS A 76 -8.35 -18.57 -21.51
CA CYS A 76 -9.59 -18.80 -20.78
C CYS A 76 -10.74 -18.32 -21.70
N PRO A 77 -11.87 -19.05 -21.74
CA PRO A 77 -12.94 -18.90 -22.74
C PRO A 77 -13.64 -17.54 -22.72
#